data_AF-A0A2N2PSU5-F1
#
_entry.id   AF-A0A2N2PSU5-F1
#
_cell.length_a   1.000
_cell.length_b   1.000
_cell.length_c   1.000
_cell.angle_alpha   90.00
_cell.angle_beta   90.00
_cell.angle_gamma   90.00
#
_symmetry.space_group_name_H-M   'P 1'
#
loop_
_entity.id
_entity.type
_entity.pdbx_description
1 polymer ?
#
loop_
_entity_poly.entity_id
_entity_poly.type
_entity_poly.pdbx_seq_one_letter_code
_entity_poly.pdbx_strand_id
1 'polypeptide(L)'
;MPITDFLTYGELVYSLPDRYASIQRSTLVLATVGSTLAKLEGQVTFAGDVVLDVWELVDIDARRILDYSYEVYKAGAQVLWYDPFEHPHACSELIEGAEATIRALHGKVGLMVITNGLKDVQRPRLVRSTIGNYFADIVISEEVGAAKPDGAIFDVAFGRMNEPRKAEVLIVSDSLTSDIREEST
;
A
#
# COMPACT_ATOMS: atom_id res chain seq x y z
N MET A 1 6.14 -14.00 -0.74
CA MET A 1 7.17 -15.01 -0.42
C MET A 1 8.46 -14.24 -0.12
N PRO A 2 9.20 -14.52 0.97
CA PRO A 2 10.30 -13.64 1.37
C PRO A 2 11.47 -13.73 0.38
N ILE A 3 11.99 -12.58 -0.03
CA ILE A 3 13.26 -12.45 -0.74
C ILE A 3 14.34 -12.97 0.22
N THR A 4 15.10 -13.99 -0.19
CA THR A 4 16.09 -14.62 0.71
C THR A 4 17.48 -14.03 0.47
N ASP A 5 17.91 -14.06 -0.79
CA ASP A 5 19.15 -13.46 -1.31
C ASP A 5 19.00 -13.22 -2.83
N PHE A 6 19.97 -12.51 -3.43
CA PHE A 6 19.94 -12.13 -4.84
C PHE A 6 19.89 -13.32 -5.81
N LEU A 7 20.68 -14.37 -5.55
CA LEU A 7 20.77 -15.53 -6.44
C LEU A 7 19.47 -16.34 -6.38
N THR A 8 18.99 -16.63 -5.18
CA THR A 8 17.72 -17.35 -4.97
C THR A 8 16.54 -16.59 -5.58
N TYR A 9 16.51 -15.27 -5.46
CA TYR A 9 15.48 -14.45 -6.07
C TYR A 9 15.60 -14.42 -7.61
N GLY A 10 16.82 -14.36 -8.15
CA GLY A 10 17.08 -14.48 -9.58
C GLY A 10 16.66 -15.84 -10.15
N GLU A 11 16.99 -16.95 -9.49
CA GLU A 11 16.55 -18.29 -9.89
C GLU A 11 15.03 -18.40 -9.94
N LEU A 12 14.33 -17.81 -8.97
CA LEU A 12 12.88 -17.73 -8.98
C LEU A 12 12.35 -16.96 -10.20
N VAL A 13 12.89 -15.76 -10.45
CA VAL A 13 12.46 -14.89 -11.56
C VAL A 13 12.69 -15.57 -12.91
N TYR A 14 13.86 -16.17 -13.11
CA TYR A 14 14.23 -16.77 -14.39
C TYR A 14 13.58 -18.13 -14.65
N SER A 15 13.15 -18.84 -13.60
CA SER A 15 12.41 -20.11 -13.74
C SER A 15 10.92 -19.94 -14.00
N LEU A 16 10.38 -18.71 -14.02
CA LEU A 16 8.95 -18.46 -14.21
C LEU A 16 8.36 -19.14 -15.47
N PRO A 17 8.97 -19.07 -16.67
CA PRO A 17 8.43 -19.74 -17.85
C PRO A 17 8.38 -21.27 -17.73
N ASP A 18 9.35 -21.86 -17.05
CA ASP A 18 9.41 -23.32 -16.84
C ASP A 18 8.38 -23.79 -15.81
N ARG A 19 8.05 -22.91 -14.85
CA ARG A 19 7.17 -23.22 -13.72
C ARG A 19 5.69 -23.02 -14.04
N TYR A 20 5.37 -22.12 -14.96
CA TYR A 20 4.00 -21.75 -15.29
C TYR A 20 3.74 -21.85 -16.79
N ALA A 21 2.99 -22.88 -17.20
CA ALA A 21 2.63 -23.12 -18.60
C ALA A 21 1.81 -21.98 -19.24
N SER A 22 1.24 -21.07 -18.45
CA SER A 22 0.56 -19.87 -18.93
C SER A 22 1.51 -18.79 -19.43
N ILE A 23 2.78 -18.83 -19.03
CA ILE A 23 3.83 -17.90 -19.46
C ILE A 23 4.43 -18.41 -20.76
N GLN A 24 4.26 -17.64 -21.83
CA GLN A 24 4.82 -17.96 -23.14
C GLN A 24 6.25 -17.43 -23.30
N ARG A 25 6.54 -16.29 -22.65
CA ARG A 25 7.85 -15.64 -22.71
C ARG A 25 8.07 -14.77 -21.47
N SER A 26 9.31 -14.71 -21.00
CA SER A 26 9.75 -13.72 -20.01
C SER A 26 11.00 -13.01 -20.54
N THR A 27 11.09 -11.72 -20.27
CA THR A 27 12.25 -10.86 -20.53
C THR A 27 12.74 -10.15 -19.27
N LEU A 28 12.24 -10.59 -18.11
CA LEU A 28 12.64 -10.04 -16.81
C LEU A 28 14.15 -10.14 -16.64
N VAL A 29 14.76 -9.07 -16.15
CA VAL A 29 16.18 -8.97 -15.81
C VAL A 29 16.29 -8.45 -14.39
N LEU A 30 16.97 -9.22 -13.54
CA LEU A 30 17.37 -8.80 -12.20
C LEU A 30 18.83 -8.33 -12.24
N ALA A 31 19.09 -7.07 -11.91
CA ALA A 31 20.43 -6.48 -11.90
C ALA A 31 20.71 -5.74 -10.59
N THR A 32 21.91 -5.87 -10.04
CA THR A 32 22.32 -5.06 -8.89
C THR A 32 22.53 -3.60 -9.32
N VAL A 33 21.99 -2.67 -8.53
CA VAL A 33 22.14 -1.22 -8.73
C VAL A 33 22.85 -0.54 -7.56
N GLY A 34 23.17 -1.30 -6.51
CA GLY A 34 23.97 -0.88 -5.37
C GLY A 34 24.56 -2.08 -4.62
N SER A 35 25.16 -1.86 -3.45
CA SER A 35 25.71 -2.93 -2.61
C SER A 35 24.63 -3.88 -2.08
N THR A 36 23.42 -3.36 -1.86
CA THR A 36 22.28 -4.10 -1.30
C THR A 36 21.02 -3.99 -2.16
N LEU A 37 21.04 -3.11 -3.17
CA LEU A 37 19.89 -2.82 -4.02
C LEU A 37 19.98 -3.58 -5.35
N ALA A 38 18.86 -4.17 -5.74
CA ALA A 38 18.65 -4.75 -7.05
C ALA A 38 17.43 -4.12 -7.72
N LYS A 39 17.45 -4.08 -9.04
CA LYS A 39 16.33 -3.69 -9.88
C LYS A 39 15.88 -4.90 -10.69
N LEU A 40 14.58 -5.17 -10.69
CA LEU A 40 13.95 -6.14 -11.57
C LEU A 40 13.15 -5.38 -12.62
N GLU A 41 13.39 -5.62 -13.90
CA GLU A 41 12.58 -4.98 -14.95
C GLU A 41 12.39 -5.90 -16.16
N GLY A 42 11.26 -5.75 -16.85
CA GLY A 42 10.98 -6.42 -18.12
C GLY A 42 9.55 -6.93 -18.20
N GLN A 43 9.29 -7.75 -19.22
CA GLN A 43 7.94 -8.18 -19.57
C GLN A 43 7.75 -9.69 -19.45
N VAL A 44 6.55 -10.09 -19.03
CA VAL A 44 6.04 -11.47 -19.07
C VAL A 44 4.86 -11.53 -20.02
N THR A 45 4.98 -12.35 -21.06
CA THR A 45 3.93 -12.57 -22.07
C THR A 45 3.16 -13.84 -21.76
N PHE A 46 1.83 -13.74 -21.81
CA PHE A 46 0.89 -14.83 -21.60
C PHE A 46 0.09 -15.14 -22.87
N ALA A 47 -0.62 -16.26 -22.86
CA ALA A 47 -1.57 -16.58 -23.91
C ALA A 47 -2.68 -15.51 -24.06
N GLY A 48 -3.17 -15.33 -25.29
CA GLY A 48 -4.24 -14.36 -25.58
C GLY A 48 -3.77 -12.91 -25.71
N ASP A 49 -2.49 -12.71 -26.07
CA ASP A 49 -1.86 -11.41 -26.29
C ASP A 49 -1.94 -10.49 -25.05
N VAL A 50 -1.70 -11.10 -23.89
CA VAL A 50 -1.62 -10.41 -22.60
C VAL A 50 -0.15 -10.26 -22.21
N VAL A 51 0.26 -9.04 -21.88
CA VAL A 51 1.63 -8.74 -21.46
C VAL A 51 1.59 -8.05 -20.11
N LEU A 52 2.38 -8.53 -19.17
CA LEU A 52 2.65 -7.87 -17.89
C LEU A 52 4.03 -7.21 -17.98
N ASP A 53 4.07 -5.89 -17.95
CA ASP A 53 5.29 -5.11 -17.74
C ASP A 53 5.54 -5.01 -16.23
N VAL A 54 6.79 -5.18 -15.82
CA VAL A 54 7.21 -5.26 -14.42
C VAL A 54 8.41 -4.35 -14.22
N TRP A 55 8.34 -3.52 -13.18
CA TRP A 55 9.48 -2.81 -12.63
C TRP A 55 9.46 -2.93 -11.12
N GLU A 56 10.57 -3.31 -10.49
CA GLU A 56 10.70 -3.37 -9.03
C GLU A 56 12.09 -2.88 -8.61
N LEU A 57 12.14 -2.13 -7.51
CA LEU A 57 13.34 -1.84 -6.75
C LEU A 57 13.33 -2.70 -5.49
N VAL A 58 14.38 -3.49 -5.30
CA VAL A 58 14.46 -4.51 -4.25
C VAL A 58 15.66 -4.23 -3.36
N ASP A 59 15.44 -4.26 -2.05
CA ASP A 59 16.50 -4.31 -1.04
C ASP A 59 16.72 -5.77 -0.63
N ILE A 60 17.85 -6.33 -1.06
CA ILE A 60 18.20 -7.72 -0.84
C ILE A 60 18.52 -7.98 0.64
N ASP A 61 19.17 -7.02 1.31
CA ASP A 61 19.55 -7.14 2.72
C ASP A 61 18.33 -6.99 3.63
N ALA A 62 17.48 -6.00 3.35
CA ALA A 62 16.22 -5.81 4.07
C ALA A 62 15.11 -6.79 3.63
N ARG A 63 15.37 -7.62 2.62
CA ARG A 63 14.48 -8.67 2.11
C ARG A 63 13.09 -8.17 1.71
N ARG A 64 13.04 -6.99 1.10
CA ARG A 64 11.77 -6.33 0.73
C ARG A 64 11.86 -5.60 -0.60
N ILE A 65 10.72 -5.46 -1.24
CA ILE A 65 10.54 -4.55 -2.38
C ILE A 65 10.35 -3.15 -1.80
N LEU A 66 11.14 -2.20 -2.28
CA LEU A 66 11.09 -0.79 -1.90
C LEU A 66 10.12 0.01 -2.75
N ASP A 67 10.06 -0.30 -4.05
CA ASP A 67 9.21 0.39 -5.02
C ASP A 67 8.89 -0.56 -6.17
N TYR A 68 7.77 -0.38 -6.87
CA TYR A 68 7.38 -1.26 -7.97
C TYR A 68 6.30 -0.65 -8.87
N SER A 69 6.21 -1.10 -10.11
CA SER A 69 5.06 -0.87 -10.96
C SER A 69 4.78 -2.08 -11.84
N TYR A 70 3.51 -2.29 -12.14
CA TYR A 70 3.00 -3.36 -12.97
C TYR A 70 2.01 -2.80 -13.96
N GLU A 71 2.22 -3.06 -15.25
CA GLU A 71 1.29 -2.67 -16.31
C GLU A 71 0.81 -3.91 -17.04
N VAL A 72 -0.50 -4.02 -17.27
CA VAL A 72 -1.06 -5.11 -18.06
C VAL A 72 -1.55 -4.54 -19.38
N TYR A 73 -1.09 -5.13 -20.47
CA TYR A 73 -1.52 -4.86 -21.81
C TYR A 73 -2.29 -6.06 -22.35
N LYS A 74 -3.33 -5.80 -23.13
CA LYS A 74 -4.07 -6.79 -23.89
C LYS A 74 -4.26 -6.31 -25.32
N ALA A 75 -3.84 -7.12 -26.29
CA ALA A 75 -3.90 -6.74 -27.70
C ALA A 75 -3.21 -5.38 -28.01
N GLY A 76 -2.09 -5.11 -27.32
CA GLY A 76 -1.35 -3.85 -27.43
C GLY A 76 -1.97 -2.64 -26.72
N ALA A 77 -3.15 -2.77 -26.11
CA ALA A 77 -3.77 -1.71 -25.32
C ALA A 77 -3.52 -1.93 -23.82
N GLN A 78 -3.11 -0.88 -23.10
CA GLN A 78 -2.99 -0.93 -21.64
C GLN A 78 -4.38 -1.07 -21.01
N VAL A 79 -4.57 -2.11 -20.20
CA VAL A 79 -5.84 -2.43 -19.54
C VAL A 79 -5.78 -2.30 -18.02
N LEU A 80 -4.60 -2.42 -17.43
CA LEU A 80 -4.36 -2.22 -16.01
C LEU A 80 -3.01 -1.56 -15.83
N TRP A 81 -2.91 -0.70 -14.83
CA TRP A 81 -1.64 -0.26 -14.29
C TRP A 81 -1.78 -0.17 -12.78
N TYR A 82 -0.73 -0.57 -12.09
CA TYR A 82 -0.63 -0.58 -10.65
C TYR A 82 0.79 -0.16 -10.26
N ASP A 83 0.87 0.78 -9.35
CA ASP A 83 2.09 1.22 -8.68
C ASP A 83 1.69 1.68 -7.26
N PRO A 84 2.63 1.81 -6.30
CA PRO A 84 2.35 2.29 -4.96
C PRO A 84 2.09 3.81 -4.91
N PHE A 85 2.17 4.50 -6.05
CA PHE A 85 1.87 5.91 -6.17
C PHE A 85 0.41 6.13 -6.62
N GLU A 86 -0.08 7.36 -6.46
CA GLU A 86 -1.42 7.67 -6.94
C GLU A 86 -1.47 7.75 -8.45
N HIS A 87 -2.48 7.08 -9.00
CA HIS A 87 -2.85 7.17 -10.39
C HIS A 87 -3.88 8.30 -10.55
N PRO A 88 -3.78 9.17 -11.56
CA PRO A 88 -4.72 10.27 -11.80
C PRO A 88 -6.20 9.87 -11.96
N HIS A 89 -6.50 8.57 -12.04
CA HIS A 89 -7.84 8.04 -12.31
C HIS A 89 -8.31 6.91 -11.37
N ALA A 90 -7.63 6.65 -10.24
CA ALA A 90 -8.04 5.62 -9.29
C ALA A 90 -8.33 6.21 -7.88
N CYS A 91 -9.58 6.67 -7.70
CA CYS A 91 -10.26 7.00 -6.44
C CYS A 91 -9.43 7.66 -5.32
N SER A 92 -9.25 8.98 -5.44
CA SER A 92 -9.30 9.91 -4.30
C SER A 92 -10.69 10.56 -4.18
N GLU A 93 -11.71 10.01 -4.86
CA GLU A 93 -13.07 10.53 -4.78
C GLU A 93 -13.65 10.22 -3.41
N LEU A 94 -13.98 11.29 -2.70
CA LEU A 94 -14.69 11.20 -1.45
C LEU A 94 -16.08 10.62 -1.70
N ILE A 95 -16.51 9.71 -0.83
CA ILE A 95 -17.90 9.24 -0.81
C ILE A 95 -18.81 10.46 -0.69
N GLU A 96 -19.96 10.43 -1.36
CA GLU A 96 -20.93 11.52 -1.34
C GLU A 96 -21.21 11.98 0.10
N GLY A 97 -21.08 13.28 0.34
CA GLY A 97 -21.29 13.89 1.66
C GLY A 97 -20.11 13.79 2.64
N ALA A 98 -19.04 13.06 2.35
CA ALA A 98 -17.89 12.95 3.25
C ALA A 98 -17.21 14.30 3.48
N GLU A 99 -16.96 15.09 2.42
CA GLU A 99 -16.36 16.41 2.57
C GLU A 99 -17.23 17.36 3.42
N ALA A 100 -18.54 17.38 3.17
CA ALA A 100 -19.49 18.20 3.92
C ALA A 100 -19.52 17.81 5.40
N THR A 101 -19.44 16.51 5.69
CA THR A 101 -19.42 15.95 7.05
C THR A 101 -18.15 16.36 7.78
N ILE A 102 -16.98 16.13 7.17
CA ILE A 102 -15.68 16.50 7.78
C ILE A 102 -15.59 18.01 8.00
N ARG A 103 -16.03 18.81 7.03
CA ARG A 103 -16.10 20.28 7.17
C ARG A 103 -17.01 20.72 8.31
N ALA A 104 -18.14 20.03 8.55
CA ALA A 104 -19.05 20.36 9.63
C ALA A 104 -18.50 20.00 11.03
N LEU A 105 -17.59 19.02 11.10
CA LEU A 105 -16.89 18.58 12.32
C LEU A 105 -15.62 19.40 12.61
N HIS A 106 -14.99 19.94 11.57
CA HIS A 106 -13.77 20.72 11.69
C HIS A 106 -13.93 21.90 12.68
N GLY A 107 -12.95 22.05 13.57
CA GLY A 107 -12.94 23.07 14.63
C GLY A 107 -13.83 22.76 15.84
N LYS A 108 -14.60 21.66 15.82
CA LYS A 108 -15.42 21.21 16.96
C LYS A 108 -14.85 19.97 17.65
N VAL A 109 -14.16 19.12 16.89
CA VAL A 109 -13.53 17.89 17.37
C VAL A 109 -12.15 17.72 16.74
N GLY A 110 -11.27 16.98 17.41
CA GLY A 110 -10.02 16.51 16.80
C GLY A 110 -10.29 15.37 15.83
N LEU A 111 -9.68 15.41 14.66
CA LEU A 111 -9.81 14.38 13.62
C LEU A 111 -8.46 13.74 13.36
N MET A 112 -8.41 12.41 13.28
CA MET A 112 -7.20 11.65 12.96
C MET A 112 -7.57 10.41 12.16
N VAL A 113 -6.69 9.97 11.26
CA VAL A 113 -6.88 8.76 10.45
C VAL A 113 -6.02 7.62 11.01
N ILE A 114 -6.59 6.43 11.11
CA ILE A 114 -5.86 5.19 11.43
C ILE A 114 -6.07 4.20 10.29
N THR A 115 -5.00 3.74 9.66
CA THR A 115 -5.08 2.92 8.45
C THR A 115 -4.06 1.78 8.42
N ASN A 116 -4.46 0.66 7.82
CA ASN A 116 -3.55 -0.41 7.46
C ASN A 116 -3.04 -0.16 6.04
N GLY A 117 -1.74 -0.34 5.81
CA GLY A 117 -1.14 -0.18 4.49
C GLY A 117 0.28 0.35 4.56
N LEU A 118 0.81 0.64 3.37
CA LEU A 118 2.16 1.17 3.21
C LEU A 118 2.18 2.69 3.41
N LYS A 119 3.19 3.19 4.12
CA LYS A 119 3.42 4.61 4.36
C LYS A 119 3.42 5.41 3.06
N ASP A 120 4.14 4.91 2.06
CA ASP A 120 4.37 5.59 0.79
C ASP A 120 3.10 5.66 -0.07
N VAL A 121 2.07 4.88 0.26
CA VAL A 121 0.73 4.94 -0.36
C VAL A 121 -0.19 5.86 0.45
N GLN A 122 -0.25 5.66 1.78
CA GLN A 122 -1.29 6.25 2.62
C GLN A 122 -1.02 7.73 2.96
N ARG A 123 0.25 8.13 3.14
CA ARG A 123 0.57 9.55 3.40
C ARG A 123 0.26 10.44 2.19
N PRO A 124 0.71 10.15 0.96
CA PRO A 124 0.38 10.97 -0.20
C PRO A 124 -1.12 11.05 -0.45
N ARG A 125 -1.86 9.95 -0.24
CA ARG A 125 -3.33 9.90 -0.34
C ARG A 125 -4.04 10.92 0.54
N LEU A 126 -3.67 11.00 1.81
CA LEU A 126 -4.29 11.97 2.70
C LEU A 126 -3.90 13.40 2.31
N VAL A 127 -2.62 13.64 2.00
CA VAL A 127 -2.10 14.97 1.62
C VAL A 127 -2.79 15.54 0.38
N ARG A 128 -3.10 14.70 -0.59
CA ARG A 128 -3.74 15.11 -1.86
C ARG A 128 -5.26 15.14 -1.81
N SER A 129 -5.86 14.57 -0.76
CA SER A 129 -7.30 14.61 -0.54
C SER A 129 -7.77 16.02 -0.18
N THR A 130 -8.95 16.44 -0.67
CA THR A 130 -9.55 17.74 -0.33
C THR A 130 -9.88 17.87 1.16
N ILE A 131 -9.93 16.75 1.89
CA ILE A 131 -10.13 16.72 3.34
C ILE A 131 -8.84 16.57 4.15
N GLY A 132 -7.69 16.40 3.51
CA GLY A 132 -6.41 16.11 4.19
C GLY A 132 -6.06 17.11 5.29
N ASN A 133 -6.27 18.41 5.00
CA ASN A 133 -5.97 19.51 5.92
C ASN A 133 -6.88 19.57 7.16
N TYR A 134 -7.95 18.78 7.22
CA TYR A 134 -8.83 18.74 8.40
C TYR A 134 -8.36 17.74 9.46
N PHE A 135 -7.46 16.81 9.11
CA PHE A 135 -6.94 15.81 10.03
C PHE A 135 -5.62 16.26 10.65
N ALA A 136 -5.45 16.02 11.95
CA ALA A 136 -4.24 16.36 12.68
C ALA A 136 -3.05 15.49 12.25
N ASP A 137 -3.28 14.20 12.02
CA ASP A 137 -2.27 13.27 11.52
C ASP A 137 -2.93 11.99 10.95
N ILE A 138 -2.09 11.13 10.37
CA ILE A 138 -2.39 9.77 9.96
C ILE A 138 -1.45 8.77 10.64
N VAL A 139 -2.01 7.73 11.24
CA VAL A 139 -1.29 6.59 11.80
C VAL A 139 -1.40 5.41 10.85
N ILE A 140 -0.25 4.87 10.45
CA ILE A 140 -0.13 3.86 9.39
C ILE A 140 0.52 2.61 9.98
N SER A 141 -0.07 1.44 9.75
CA SER A 141 0.38 0.18 10.35
C SER A 141 1.86 -0.15 10.07
N GLU A 142 2.36 0.15 8.87
CA GLU A 142 3.77 -0.05 8.53
C GLU A 142 4.71 0.80 9.40
N GLU A 143 4.34 2.05 9.68
CA GLU A 143 5.16 2.94 10.51
C GLU A 143 5.20 2.50 11.98
N VAL A 144 4.12 1.86 12.44
CA VAL A 144 3.99 1.39 13.83
C VAL A 144 4.55 -0.03 14.01
N GLY A 145 4.59 -0.83 12.95
CA GLY A 145 4.90 -2.27 13.03
C GLY A 145 3.75 -3.13 13.59
N ALA A 146 2.58 -2.54 13.79
CA ALA A 146 1.36 -3.21 14.24
C ALA A 146 0.17 -2.77 13.38
N ALA A 147 -0.65 -3.72 12.96
CA ALA A 147 -1.82 -3.47 12.11
C ALA A 147 -3.11 -3.63 12.93
N LYS A 148 -4.14 -2.85 12.59
CA LYS A 148 -5.48 -3.08 13.14
C LYS A 148 -5.90 -4.54 12.87
N PRO A 149 -6.52 -5.24 13.83
CA PRO A 149 -7.11 -4.72 15.07
C PRO A 149 -6.19 -4.79 16.30
N ASP A 150 -4.86 -4.85 16.14
CA ASP A 150 -3.92 -4.80 17.27
C ASP A 150 -4.05 -3.47 18.05
N GLY A 151 -4.11 -3.54 19.38
CA GLY A 151 -4.23 -2.38 20.27
C GLY A 151 -3.08 -1.38 20.11
N ALA A 152 -1.88 -1.84 19.76
CA ALA A 152 -0.68 -1.01 19.70
C ALA A 152 -0.80 0.16 18.69
N ILE A 153 -1.53 -0.03 17.58
CA ILE A 153 -1.75 1.06 16.61
C ILE A 153 -2.69 2.13 17.17
N PHE A 154 -3.64 1.75 18.02
CA PHE A 154 -4.54 2.67 18.71
C PHE A 154 -3.81 3.43 19.81
N ASP A 155 -2.91 2.76 20.55
CA ASP A 155 -2.11 3.42 21.59
C ASP A 155 -1.23 4.53 21.00
N VAL A 156 -0.59 4.27 19.85
CA VAL A 156 0.16 5.31 19.12
C VAL A 156 -0.75 6.46 18.69
N ALA A 157 -1.93 6.15 18.18
CA ALA A 157 -2.93 7.14 17.83
C ALA A 157 -3.33 8.00 19.03
N PHE A 158 -3.73 7.40 20.16
CA PHE A 158 -4.10 8.12 21.37
C PHE A 158 -2.96 8.99 21.89
N GLY A 159 -1.73 8.50 21.87
CA GLY A 159 -0.54 9.29 22.23
C GLY A 159 -0.37 10.53 21.36
N ARG A 160 -0.55 10.42 20.04
CA ARG A 160 -0.49 11.57 19.11
C ARG A 160 -1.64 12.57 19.30
N MET A 161 -2.76 12.14 19.87
CA MET A 161 -3.90 13.01 20.22
C MET A 161 -3.79 13.65 21.62
N ASN A 162 -2.63 13.55 22.29
CA ASN A 162 -2.44 13.96 23.69
C ASN A 162 -3.30 13.18 24.70
N GLU A 163 -3.44 11.88 24.47
CA GLU A 163 -4.06 10.93 25.41
C GLU A 163 -5.48 11.34 25.88
N PRO A 164 -6.44 11.51 24.96
CA PRO A 164 -7.82 11.80 25.34
C PRO A 164 -8.42 10.64 26.14
N ARG A 165 -9.43 10.92 26.98
CA ARG A 165 -10.14 9.86 27.69
C ARG A 165 -10.86 8.98 26.67
N LYS A 166 -10.79 7.65 26.80
CA LYS A 166 -11.46 6.71 25.87
C LYS A 166 -12.95 7.03 25.67
N ALA A 167 -13.63 7.48 26.72
CA ALA A 167 -15.05 7.88 26.68
C ALA A 167 -15.34 9.12 25.80
N GLU A 168 -14.31 9.87 25.40
CA GLU A 168 -14.40 11.06 24.54
C GLU A 168 -14.02 10.77 23.08
N VAL A 169 -13.59 9.54 22.77
CA VAL A 169 -13.15 9.15 21.44
C VAL A 169 -14.18 8.25 20.77
N LEU A 170 -14.57 8.63 19.56
CA LEU A 170 -15.39 7.81 18.68
C LEU A 170 -14.54 7.32 17.51
N ILE A 171 -14.44 5.99 17.36
CA ILE A 171 -13.84 5.36 16.19
C ILE A 171 -14.96 5.05 15.20
N VAL A 172 -14.84 5.57 13.97
CA VAL A 172 -15.79 5.32 12.88
C VAL A 172 -15.08 4.47 11.84
N SER A 173 -15.66 3.33 11.49
CA SER A 173 -15.14 2.43 10.46
C SER A 173 -16.26 1.74 9.69
N ASP A 174 -15.92 1.21 8.52
CA ASP A 174 -16.78 0.38 7.68
C ASP A 174 -16.76 -1.11 8.09
N SER A 175 -15.79 -1.54 8.91
CA SER A 175 -15.61 -2.94 9.30
C SER A 175 -15.36 -3.14 10.79
N LEU A 176 -16.39 -3.62 11.50
CA LEU A 176 -16.30 -4.02 12.91
C LEU A 176 -15.15 -5.02 13.17
N THR A 177 -14.90 -5.97 12.27
CA THR A 177 -13.94 -7.07 12.49
C THR A 177 -12.48 -6.71 12.29
N SER A 178 -12.18 -5.70 11.48
CA SER A 178 -10.80 -5.29 11.19
C SER A 178 -10.38 -4.03 11.95
N ASP A 179 -11.34 -3.21 12.36
CA ASP A 179 -11.08 -1.92 13.00
C ASP A 179 -11.28 -1.91 14.52
N ILE A 180 -12.04 -2.85 15.10
CA ILE A 180 -12.30 -2.89 16.54
C ILE A 180 -12.29 -4.36 17.00
N ARG A 181 -11.36 -4.73 17.87
CA ARG A 181 -11.62 -5.86 18.77
C ARG A 181 -12.51 -5.31 19.88
N GLU A 182 -13.70 -5.87 20.06
CA GLU A 182 -14.50 -5.66 21.26
C GLU A 182 -13.69 -6.15 22.46
N GLU A 183 -12.92 -5.26 23.08
CA GLU A 183 -12.59 -5.38 24.50
C GLU A 183 -13.41 -4.35 25.25
N SER A 184 -14.65 -4.77 25.51
CA SER A 184 -15.36 -4.32 26.70
C SER A 184 -14.48 -4.63 27.90
N THR A 185 -13.87 -3.63 28.53
CA THR A 185 -13.89 -3.33 29.99
C THR A 185 -13.00 -2.12 30.28
#